data_AF-A0A4Y2B459-F1
#
_entry.id   AF-A0A4Y2B459-F1
#
_cell.length_a   1.000
_cell.length_b   1.000
_cell.length_c   1.000
_cell.angle_alpha   90.00
_cell.angle_beta   90.00
_cell.angle_gamma   90.00
#
_symmetry.space_group_name_H-M   'P 1'
#
loop_
_entity.id
_entity.type
_entity.pdbx_description
1 polymer ?
#
loop_
_entity_poly.entity_id
_entity_poly.type
_entity_poly.pdbx_seq_one_letter_code
_entity_poly.pdbx_strand_id
1 'polypeptide(L)'
;MFGKVGRPLCIKTPEKIERTRQVFERSSRTSIRKAAQQVGIKRESVRQIVMADLQLFPYKSQIHQQLSQRSVEQRLEFANTIVEMIDNDQFDVNML
;
A
#
# COMPACT_ATOMS: atom_id res chain seq x y z
N MET A 1 0.35 8.90 25.12
CA MET A 1 -0.80 8.25 25.78
C MET A 1 -1.04 6.90 25.10
N PHE A 2 -0.37 5.84 25.55
CA PHE A 2 -0.59 4.49 25.00
C PHE A 2 -1.86 3.93 25.63
N GLY A 3 -3.00 4.07 24.94
CA GLY A 3 -4.26 3.46 25.35
C GLY A 3 -4.08 1.95 25.52
N LYS A 4 -4.68 1.39 26.57
CA LYS A 4 -4.60 -0.05 26.89
C LYS A 4 -4.88 -0.88 25.64
N VAL A 5 -3.86 -1.52 25.09
CA VAL A 5 -4.00 -2.54 24.05
C VAL A 5 -4.80 -3.68 24.70
N GLY A 6 -6.00 -3.96 24.19
CA GLY A 6 -6.83 -5.06 24.69
C GLY A 6 -6.12 -6.42 24.56
N ARG A 7 -6.76 -7.49 25.03
CA ARG A 7 -6.20 -8.85 24.98
C ARG A 7 -5.66 -9.18 23.57
N PRO A 8 -4.39 -9.57 23.42
CA PRO A 8 -3.85 -9.95 22.13
C PRO A 8 -4.63 -11.15 21.58
N LEU A 9 -5.07 -11.04 20.33
CA LEU A 9 -5.81 -12.10 19.66
C LEU A 9 -4.86 -13.22 19.28
N CYS A 10 -5.05 -14.40 19.87
CA CYS A 10 -4.29 -15.62 19.57
C CYS A 10 -4.29 -16.00 18.07
N ILE A 11 -5.27 -15.50 17.30
CA ILE A 11 -5.42 -15.76 15.87
C ILE A 11 -4.41 -14.96 15.03
N LYS A 12 -3.86 -13.86 15.55
CA LYS A 12 -2.90 -12.98 14.85
C LYS A 12 -1.46 -13.48 15.01
N THR A 13 -1.14 -14.63 14.42
CA THR A 13 0.26 -15.07 14.32
C THR A 13 1.01 -14.23 13.29
N PRO A 14 2.34 -14.04 13.42
CA PRO A 14 3.13 -13.28 12.46
C PRO A 14 3.00 -13.83 11.03
N GLU A 15 2.92 -15.15 10.88
CA GLU A 15 2.67 -15.81 9.60
C GLU A 15 1.36 -15.33 8.92
N LYS A 16 0.28 -15.19 9.69
CA LYS A 16 -1.02 -14.76 9.17
C LYS A 16 -1.04 -13.27 8.84
N ILE A 17 -0.28 -12.46 9.57
CA ILE A 17 -0.09 -11.04 9.26
C ILE A 17 0.62 -10.92 7.90
N GLU A 18 1.70 -11.67 7.71
CA GLU A 18 2.46 -11.66 6.46
C GLU A 18 1.64 -12.17 5.28
N ARG A 19 0.92 -13.27 5.46
CA ARG A 19 0.02 -13.80 4.43
C ARG A 19 -1.08 -12.80 4.05
N THR A 20 -1.59 -12.05 5.03
CA THR A 20 -2.55 -10.98 4.78
C THR A 20 -1.91 -9.84 3.99
N ARG A 21 -0.68 -9.42 4.32
CA ARG A 21 0.08 -8.41 3.57
C ARG A 21 0.23 -8.81 2.10
N GLN A 22 0.70 -10.02 1.84
CA GLN A 22 0.92 -10.53 0.48
C GLN A 22 -0.37 -10.53 -0.36
N VAL A 23 -1.53 -10.81 0.23
CA VAL A 23 -2.83 -10.75 -0.47
C VAL A 23 -3.11 -9.33 -0.99
N PHE A 24 -2.88 -8.32 -0.16
CA PHE A 24 -3.15 -6.92 -0.51
C PHE A 24 -2.08 -6.32 -1.43
N GLU A 25 -0.83 -6.77 -1.33
CA GLU A 25 0.24 -6.39 -2.29
C GLU A 25 -0.02 -6.93 -3.69
N ARG A 26 -0.46 -8.19 -3.80
CA ARG A 26 -0.83 -8.81 -5.09
C ARG A 26 -2.05 -8.16 -5.69
N SER A 27 -3.04 -7.82 -4.88
CA SER A 27 -4.26 -7.18 -5.34
C SER A 27 -4.86 -6.28 -4.26
N SER A 28 -4.57 -4.99 -4.39
CA SER A 28 -5.07 -3.93 -3.52
C SER A 28 -6.60 -3.79 -3.56
N ARG A 29 -7.26 -4.34 -4.59
CA ARG A 29 -8.73 -4.34 -4.77
C ARG A 29 -9.44 -5.49 -4.04
N THR A 30 -8.69 -6.39 -3.40
CA THR A 30 -9.27 -7.54 -2.70
C THR A 30 -10.09 -7.08 -1.51
N SER A 31 -11.34 -7.52 -1.39
CA SER A 31 -12.16 -7.18 -0.22
C SER A 31 -11.68 -7.95 1.02
N ILE A 32 -11.87 -7.36 2.21
CA ILE A 32 -11.54 -8.02 3.49
C ILE A 32 -12.21 -9.41 3.59
N ARG A 33 -13.41 -9.58 3.04
CA ARG A 33 -14.12 -10.88 3.03
C ARG A 33 -13.39 -11.91 2.16
N LYS A 34 -12.92 -11.52 0.98
CA LYS A 34 -12.14 -12.40 0.09
C LYS A 34 -10.76 -12.72 0.71
N ALA A 35 -10.09 -11.72 1.27
CA ALA A 35 -8.83 -11.92 1.99
C ALA A 35 -8.99 -12.90 3.17
N ALA A 36 -10.09 -12.79 3.93
CA ALA A 36 -10.41 -13.72 5.01
C ALA A 36 -10.56 -15.17 4.53
N GLN A 37 -11.20 -15.39 3.38
CA GLN A 37 -11.32 -16.71 2.76
C GLN A 37 -9.96 -17.25 2.30
N GLN A 38 -9.10 -16.41 1.73
CA GLN A 38 -7.77 -16.81 1.25
C GLN A 38 -6.76 -17.11 2.37
N VAL A 39 -6.84 -16.37 3.48
CA VAL A 39 -5.97 -16.53 4.66
C VAL A 39 -6.52 -17.58 5.64
N GLY A 40 -7.82 -17.90 5.56
CA GLY A 40 -8.47 -18.89 6.44
C GLY A 40 -8.72 -18.36 7.86
N ILE A 41 -9.02 -17.07 8.01
CA ILE A 41 -9.31 -16.45 9.30
C ILE A 41 -10.63 -15.66 9.26
N LYS A 42 -11.16 -15.32 10.45
CA LYS A 42 -12.38 -14.52 10.54
C LYS A 42 -12.18 -13.14 9.93
N ARG A 43 -13.22 -12.64 9.26
CA ARG A 43 -13.25 -11.32 8.61
C ARG A 43 -12.80 -10.18 9.54
N GLU A 44 -13.28 -10.15 10.78
CA GLU A 44 -12.92 -9.11 11.74
C GLU A 44 -11.45 -9.17 12.16
N SER A 45 -10.86 -10.37 12.22
CA SER A 45 -9.42 -10.53 12.48
C SER A 45 -8.60 -9.96 11.33
N VAL A 46 -8.97 -10.23 10.07
CA VAL A 46 -8.32 -9.59 8.91
C VAL A 46 -8.44 -8.07 8.98
N ARG A 47 -9.64 -7.54 9.25
CA ARG A 47 -9.87 -6.10 9.35
C ARG A 47 -8.93 -5.46 10.38
N GLN A 48 -8.79 -6.07 11.55
CA GLN A 48 -7.88 -5.57 12.57
C GLN A 48 -6.41 -5.69 12.18
N ILE A 49 -6.01 -6.78 11.50
CA ILE A 49 -4.64 -6.90 10.97
C ILE A 49 -4.35 -5.78 9.99
N VAL A 50 -5.25 -5.56 9.04
CA VAL A 50 -5.10 -4.53 8.00
C VAL A 50 -5.02 -3.13 8.61
N MET A 51 -5.88 -2.79 9.57
CA MET A 51 -5.92 -1.44 10.15
C MET A 51 -4.87 -1.19 11.23
N ALA A 52 -4.62 -2.15 12.13
CA ALA A 52 -3.76 -1.94 13.29
C ALA A 52 -2.30 -2.38 13.04
N ASP A 53 -2.11 -3.51 12.34
CA ASP A 53 -0.78 -4.11 12.17
C ASP A 53 -0.13 -3.68 10.84
N LEU A 54 -0.91 -3.56 9.76
CA LEU A 54 -0.43 -3.13 8.43
C LEU A 54 -0.65 -1.65 8.13
N GLN A 55 -1.43 -0.94 8.96
CA GLN A 55 -1.77 0.48 8.78
C GLN A 55 -2.32 0.83 7.38
N LEU A 56 -3.03 -0.12 6.76
CA LEU A 56 -3.66 0.06 5.46
C LEU A 56 -5.08 0.61 5.59
N PHE A 57 -5.57 1.25 4.53
CA PHE A 57 -6.92 1.81 4.43
C PHE A 57 -7.78 0.99 3.45
N PRO A 58 -8.41 -0.12 3.91
CA PRO A 58 -9.04 -1.13 3.04
C PRO A 58 -10.21 -0.65 2.19
N TYR A 59 -10.74 0.54 2.46
CA TYR A 59 -11.87 1.14 1.73
C TYR A 59 -11.47 2.36 0.92
N LYS A 60 -10.19 2.73 0.86
CA LYS A 60 -9.68 3.82 0.04
C LYS A 60 -9.21 3.24 -1.30
N SER A 61 -10.14 2.91 -2.18
CA SER A 61 -9.80 2.50 -3.54
C SER A 61 -9.15 3.69 -4.25
N GLN A 62 -7.86 3.58 -4.56
CA GLN A 62 -7.20 4.58 -5.38
C GLN A 62 -7.60 4.35 -6.84
N ILE A 63 -8.21 5.35 -7.46
CA ILE A 63 -8.55 5.36 -8.88
C ILE A 63 -7.48 6.20 -9.56
N HIS A 64 -6.83 5.62 -10.55
CA HIS A 64 -5.81 6.29 -11.36
C HIS A 64 -6.23 6.22 -12.82
N GLN A 65 -5.78 7.19 -13.62
CA GLN A 65 -5.86 7.06 -15.07
C GLN A 65 -4.98 5.90 -15.50
N GLN A 66 -5.51 5.04 -16.38
CA GLN A 66 -4.73 3.95 -16.94
C GLN A 66 -3.61 4.55 -17.80
N LEU A 67 -2.37 4.23 -17.45
CA LEU A 67 -1.20 4.65 -18.21
C LEU A 67 -1.01 3.69 -19.38
N SER A 68 -0.84 4.23 -20.59
CA SER A 68 -0.34 3.45 -21.73
C SER A 68 1.16 3.20 -21.55
N GLN A 69 1.69 2.15 -22.18
CA GLN A 69 3.12 1.85 -22.15
C GLN A 69 3.97 3.05 -22.58
N ARG A 70 3.59 3.69 -23.69
CA ARG A 70 4.22 4.93 -24.17
C ARG A 70 4.20 6.05 -23.13
N SER A 71 3.08 6.20 -22.41
CA SER A 71 2.96 7.24 -21.38
C SER A 71 3.86 6.96 -20.16
N VAL A 72 4.14 5.70 -19.86
CA VAL A 72 5.10 5.33 -18.80
C VAL A 72 6.52 5.72 -19.23
N GLU A 73 6.91 5.35 -20.45
CA GLU A 73 8.22 5.67 -21.02
C GLU A 73 8.46 7.18 -21.07
N GLN A 74 7.52 7.95 -21.61
CA GLN A 74 7.62 9.41 -21.67
C GLN A 74 7.74 10.07 -20.30
N ARG A 75 7.01 9.55 -19.30
CA ARG A 75 7.10 10.07 -17.93
C ARG A 75 8.44 9.77 -17.28
N LEU A 76 9.00 8.59 -17.55
CA LEU A 76 10.30 8.18 -17.03
C LEU A 76 11.43 8.98 -17.68
N GLU A 77 11.40 9.14 -19.00
CA GLU A 77 12.33 10.01 -19.74
C GLU A 77 12.26 11.44 -19.20
N PHE A 78 11.06 12.01 -19.08
CA PHE A 78 10.89 13.34 -18.53
C PHE A 78 11.43 13.45 -17.10
N ALA A 79 11.12 12.50 -16.22
CA ALA A 79 11.63 12.50 -14.85
C ALA A 79 13.17 12.48 -14.82
N ASN A 80 13.81 11.63 -15.64
CA ASN A 80 15.27 11.57 -15.72
C ASN A 80 15.86 12.88 -16.24
N THR A 81 15.26 13.50 -17.26
CA THR A 81 15.74 14.80 -17.76
C THR A 81 15.66 15.90 -16.71
N ILE A 82 14.59 15.92 -15.90
CA ILE A 82 14.45 16.91 -14.82
C ILE A 82 15.49 16.66 -13.72
N VAL A 83 15.74 15.40 -13.35
CA VAL A 83 16.80 15.06 -12.39
C VAL A 83 18.17 15.54 -12.90
N GLU A 84 18.51 15.28 -14.15
CA GLU A 84 19.75 15.77 -14.76
C GLU A 84 19.83 17.31 -14.79
N MET A 85 18.72 18.00 -15.07
CA MET A 85 18.69 19.47 -15.05
C MET A 85 18.89 20.03 -13.64
N ILE A 86 18.36 19.37 -12.61
CA ILE A 86 18.58 19.73 -11.21
C ILE A 86 20.05 19.51 -10.83
N ASP A 87 20.62 18.35 -11.17
CA ASP A 87 22.01 18.00 -10.85
C ASP A 87 23.03 18.94 -11.53
N ASN A 88 22.67 19.51 -12.69
CA ASN A 88 23.47 20.48 -13.42
C ASN A 88 23.19 21.94 -13.04
N ASP A 89 22.45 22.21 -11.95
CA ASP A 89 22.01 23.54 -11.50
C ASP A 89 21.26 24.36 -12.58
N GLN A 90 20.68 23.70 -13.58
CA GLN A 90 19.88 24.32 -14.64
C GLN A 90 18.43 24.54 -14.20
N PHE A 91 18.02 23.90 -13.10
CA PHE A 91 16.66 23.96 -12.57
C PHE A 91 16.68 24.07 -11.04
N ASP A 92 16.30 25.24 -10.51
CA ASP A 92 16.24 25.48 -9.07
C ASP A 92 14.88 25.06 -8.49
N VAL A 93 14.91 23.98 -7.70
CA VAL A 93 13.71 23.37 -7.09
C VAL A 93 13.13 24.24 -5.96
N ASN A 94 13.93 25.16 -5.40
CA ASN A 94 13.50 26.01 -4.28
C ASN A 94 12.71 27.26 -4.72
N MET A 95 12.58 27.47 -6.03
CA MET A 95 11.86 28.61 -6.64
C MET A 95 10.43 28.25 -7.09
N LEU A 96 9.94 27.05 -6.78
CA LEU A 96 8.57 26.57 -7.02
C LEU A 96 7.73 26.62 -5.75
#